data_AF-I9AAV9-F1
#
_entry.id   AF-I9AAV9-F1
#
_cell.length_a   1.000
_cell.length_b   1.000
_cell.length_c   1.000
_cell.angle_alpha   90.00
_cell.angle_beta   90.00
_cell.angle_gamma   90.00
#
_symmetry.space_group_name_H-M   'P 1'
#
loop_
_entity.id
_entity.type
_entity.pdbx_description
1 polymer ?
#
loop_
_entity_poly.entity_id
_entity_poly.type
_entity_poly.pdbx_seq_one_letter_code
_entity_poly.pdbx_strand_id
1 'polypeptide(L)'
;MLICIANYSSSCFYLTPGIRLLNLAVVYGANASGKSNFIKVCDYIKKFPIHTPTNKGEEIEIVPFFMDKSSMTETSDLSVSFYVIKENQQPVKYVYKLSLARMYVLQEELCYYPGQQPATIFERTLEHGVSSIKLGNELKLAVQ
;
A
#
# COMPACT_ATOMS: atom_id res chain seq x y z
N MET A 1 -2.43 -1.29 12.44
CA MET A 1 -3.60 -0.37 12.34
C MET A 1 -4.17 -0.52 10.94
N LEU A 2 -5.36 -1.09 10.80
CA LEU A 2 -6.03 -1.21 9.50
C LEU A 2 -6.79 0.11 9.26
N ILE A 3 -6.31 0.95 8.36
CA ILE A 3 -7.00 2.19 7.96
C ILE A 3 -7.74 1.89 6.66
N CYS A 4 -9.06 1.75 6.74
CA CYS A 4 -9.93 1.60 5.57
C CYS A 4 -10.51 2.98 5.24
N ILE A 5 -10.13 3.55 4.10
CA ILE A 5 -10.67 4.82 3.61
C ILE A 5 -11.65 4.50 2.50
N ALA A 6 -12.94 4.61 2.79
CA ALA A 6 -14.00 4.49 1.81
C ALA A 6 -14.56 5.90 1.54
N ASN A 7 -14.54 6.34 0.28
CA ASN A 7 -15.16 7.60 -0.13
C ASN A 7 -16.63 7.35 -0.46
N TYR A 8 -17.53 7.59 0.50
CA TYR A 8 -18.98 7.56 0.27
C TYR A 8 -19.70 8.58 1.16
N SER A 9 -20.89 9.01 0.72
CA SER A 9 -21.60 10.20 1.20
C SER A 9 -22.49 10.02 2.46
N SER A 10 -22.43 8.90 3.20
CA SER A 10 -23.54 8.54 4.11
C SER A 10 -23.11 7.96 5.48
N SER A 11 -23.85 8.29 6.54
CA SER A 11 -23.38 8.32 7.95
C SER A 11 -23.13 6.99 8.70
N CYS A 12 -23.17 5.81 8.07
CA CYS A 12 -22.84 4.54 8.75
C CYS A 12 -22.53 3.44 7.71
N PHE A 13 -21.30 2.93 7.69
CA PHE A 13 -20.84 2.03 6.63
C PHE A 13 -20.67 0.60 7.14
N TYR A 14 -21.37 -0.34 6.52
CA TYR A 14 -21.05 -1.76 6.62
C TYR A 14 -20.24 -2.17 5.40
N LEU A 15 -19.07 -2.75 5.62
CA LEU A 15 -18.26 -3.33 4.55
C LEU A 15 -18.94 -4.61 4.03
N THR A 16 -19.31 -5.50 4.96
CA THR A 16 -20.16 -6.68 4.75
C THR A 16 -21.18 -6.74 5.89
N PRO A 17 -22.25 -7.56 5.79
CA PRO A 17 -23.15 -7.77 6.93
C PRO A 17 -22.34 -8.13 8.20
N GLY A 18 -22.44 -7.27 9.22
CA GLY A 18 -21.73 -7.44 10.50
C GLY A 18 -20.37 -6.73 10.62
N ILE A 19 -19.77 -6.21 9.54
CA ILE A 19 -18.51 -5.45 9.62
C ILE A 19 -18.79 -3.96 9.47
N ARG A 20 -18.85 -3.23 10.58
CA ARG A 20 -19.03 -1.77 10.60
C ARG A 20 -17.67 -1.05 10.51
N LEU A 21 -17.55 -0.09 9.60
CA LEU A 21 -16.39 0.78 9.51
C LEU A 21 -16.48 1.94 10.51
N LEU A 22 -15.34 2.29 11.09
CA LEU A 22 -15.21 3.42 12.00
C LEU A 22 -14.88 4.69 11.21
N ASN A 23 -15.64 5.75 11.45
CA ASN A 23 -15.47 7.02 10.74
C ASN A 23 -14.40 7.94 11.37
N LEU A 24 -13.84 7.57 12.52
CA LEU A 24 -12.88 8.38 13.29
C LEU A 24 -11.65 7.57 13.67
N ALA A 25 -10.47 8.09 13.37
CA ALA A 25 -9.20 7.59 13.90
C ALA A 25 -8.51 8.73 14.67
N VAL A 26 -8.06 8.47 15.89
CA VAL A 26 -7.31 9.43 16.72
C VAL A 26 -5.89 8.92 16.88
N VAL A 27 -4.91 9.74 16.50
CA VAL A 27 -3.48 9.47 16.66
C VAL A 27 -2.90 10.50 17.64
N TYR A 28 -2.51 10.05 18.83
CA TYR A 28 -1.97 10.89 19.91
C TYR A 28 -0.58 10.40 20.36
N GLY A 29 0.15 11.24 21.08
CA GLY A 29 1.53 10.97 21.50
C GLY A 29 2.35 12.24 21.67
N ALA A 30 3.53 12.14 22.27
CA ALA A 30 4.42 13.28 22.54
C ALA A 30 4.83 14.05 21.27
N ASN A 31 5.27 15.30 21.43
CA ASN A 31 5.87 16.02 20.30
C ASN A 31 7.06 15.22 19.73
N ALA A 32 7.23 15.29 18.40
CA ALA A 32 8.22 14.50 17.66
C ALA A 32 8.07 12.96 17.71
N SER A 33 7.00 12.41 18.28
CA SER A 33 6.76 10.94 18.33
C SER A 33 6.39 10.29 16.98
N GLY A 34 6.57 10.99 15.85
CA GLY A 34 6.28 10.44 14.52
C GLY A 34 4.82 10.53 14.03
N LYS A 35 3.90 11.20 14.74
CA LYS A 35 2.49 11.30 14.30
C LYS A 35 2.32 11.96 12.93
N SER A 36 2.98 13.10 12.70
CA SER A 36 2.96 13.75 11.39
C SER A 36 3.63 12.90 10.31
N ASN A 37 4.64 12.09 10.68
CA ASN A 37 5.26 11.14 9.78
C ASN A 37 4.26 10.06 9.34
N PHE A 38 3.50 9.51 10.29
CA PHE A 38 2.46 8.52 10.00
C PHE A 38 1.44 9.03 8.97
N ILE A 39 0.96 10.27 9.11
CA ILE A 39 0.05 10.88 8.13
C ILE A 39 0.70 11.03 6.75
N LYS A 40 1.98 11.45 6.69
CA LYS A 40 2.73 11.54 5.43
C LYS A 40 2.88 10.17 4.75
N VAL A 41 3.18 9.13 5.51
CA VAL A 41 3.28 7.74 5.01
C VAL A 41 1.94 7.26 4.43
N CYS A 42 0.82 7.59 5.08
CA CYS A 42 -0.52 7.26 4.56
C CYS A 42 -0.86 7.99 3.25
N ASP A 43 -0.36 9.21 3.04
CA ASP A 43 -0.52 9.93 1.77
C ASP A 43 0.41 9.35 0.68
N TYR A 44 1.66 9.08 1.06
CA TYR A 44 2.69 8.53 0.19
C TYR A 44 2.28 7.18 -0.42
N ILE A 45 1.83 6.21 0.40
CA ILE A 45 1.47 4.88 -0.09
C ILE A 45 0.31 4.88 -1.09
N LYS A 46 -0.57 5.90 -1.05
CA LYS A 46 -1.67 6.04 -2.02
C LYS A 46 -1.20 6.58 -3.36
N LYS A 47 -0.23 7.48 -3.35
CA LYS A 47 0.30 8.14 -4.54
C LYS A 47 1.35 7.29 -5.24
N PHE A 48 2.09 6.50 -4.49
CA PHE A 48 3.23 5.75 -5.01
C PHE A 48 2.89 4.83 -6.21
N PRO A 49 1.83 4.01 -6.20
CA PRO A 49 1.54 3.09 -7.32
C PRO A 49 1.17 3.79 -8.63
N ILE A 50 0.71 5.04 -8.55
CA ILE A 50 0.29 5.86 -9.71
C ILE A 50 1.33 6.91 -10.08
N HIS A 51 2.41 7.01 -9.31
CA HIS A 51 3.51 7.94 -9.57
C HIS A 51 4.39 7.39 -10.69
N THR A 52 4.64 8.22 -11.70
CA THR A 52 5.59 7.90 -12.77
C THR A 52 6.81 8.78 -12.61
N PRO A 53 8.00 8.21 -12.32
CA PRO A 53 9.23 8.97 -12.24
C PRO A 53 9.51 9.71 -13.55
N THR A 54 9.91 10.96 -13.45
CA THR A 54 10.26 11.84 -14.58
C THR A 54 11.60 11.40 -15.20
N ASN A 55 12.51 10.84 -14.40
CA ASN A 55 13.78 10.31 -14.87
C ASN A 55 14.31 9.17 -13.96
N LYS A 56 15.35 8.46 -14.40
CA LYS A 56 15.96 7.33 -13.68
C LYS A 56 16.74 7.72 -12.41
N GLY A 57 17.02 9.01 -12.22
CA GLY A 57 17.74 9.54 -11.07
C GLY A 57 16.81 10.18 -10.03
N GLU A 58 15.50 10.14 -10.25
CA GLU A 58 14.53 10.67 -9.30
C GLU A 58 14.57 9.83 -8.03
N GLU A 59 14.91 10.48 -6.92
CA GLU A 59 14.91 9.83 -5.61
C GLU A 59 13.47 9.45 -5.23
N ILE A 60 13.36 8.32 -4.56
CA ILE A 60 12.10 7.94 -3.94
C ILE A 60 11.90 8.88 -2.76
N GLU A 61 10.81 9.65 -2.74
CA GLU A 61 10.41 10.55 -1.65
C GLU A 61 9.98 9.79 -0.39
N ILE A 62 10.84 8.89 0.10
CA ILE A 62 10.61 8.17 1.34
C ILE A 62 10.69 9.16 2.49
N VAL A 63 9.78 9.01 3.44
CA VAL A 63 9.95 9.59 4.77
C VAL A 63 10.56 8.52 5.69
N PRO A 64 11.90 8.39 5.77
CA PRO A 64 12.53 7.40 6.63
C PRO A 64 12.12 7.63 8.08
N PHE A 65 12.08 6.55 8.86
CA PHE A 65 11.85 6.63 10.30
C PHE A 65 13.06 7.32 10.95
N PHE A 66 12.96 8.63 11.11
CA PHE A 66 14.06 9.54 11.47
C PHE A 66 14.56 9.40 12.92
N MET A 67 14.13 8.37 13.65
CA MET A 67 14.48 8.19 15.07
C MET A 67 15.79 7.42 15.30
N ASP A 68 16.47 6.94 14.26
CA ASP A 68 17.79 6.31 14.38
C ASP A 68 18.71 6.75 13.23
N LYS A 69 20.01 6.92 13.51
CA LYS A 69 21.03 7.28 12.50
C LYS A 69 21.45 6.06 11.66
N SER A 70 21.25 4.86 12.18
CA SER A 70 21.49 3.58 11.49
C SER A 70 20.43 3.27 10.41
N SER A 71 19.22 3.83 10.54
CA SER A 71 18.08 3.52 9.66
C SER A 71 18.17 4.11 8.25
N MET A 72 19.23 4.87 7.94
CA MET A 72 19.42 5.44 6.60
C MET A 72 19.66 4.38 5.51
N THR A 73 20.18 3.21 5.89
CA THR A 73 20.43 2.07 5.00
C THR A 73 19.35 0.98 5.08
N GLU A 74 18.39 1.13 6.00
CA GLU A 74 17.33 0.16 6.19
C GLU A 74 16.16 0.41 5.23
N THR A 75 15.47 -0.67 4.89
CA THR A 75 14.26 -0.59 4.08
C THR A 75 13.10 -0.09 4.92
N SER A 76 12.25 0.73 4.31
CA SER A 76 10.93 1.06 4.86
C SER A 76 9.91 0.07 4.29
N ASP A 77 9.33 -0.73 5.17
CA ASP A 77 8.29 -1.70 4.84
C ASP A 77 6.91 -1.13 5.17
N LEU A 78 6.05 -1.09 4.15
CA LEU A 78 4.70 -0.56 4.25
C LEU A 78 3.71 -1.58 3.71
N SER A 79 2.54 -1.65 4.34
CA SER A 79 1.41 -2.42 3.80
C SER A 79 0.10 -1.70 4.05
N VAL A 80 -0.76 -1.71 3.04
CA VAL A 80 -2.16 -1.29 3.15
C VAL A 80 -3.05 -2.41 2.66
N SER A 81 -4.08 -2.71 3.44
CA SER A 81 -5.19 -3.53 2.97
C SER A 81 -6.41 -2.66 2.75
N PHE A 82 -7.09 -2.88 1.64
CA PHE A 82 -8.30 -2.15 1.27
C PHE A 82 -9.31 -3.10 0.64
N TYR A 83 -10.55 -2.65 0.52
CA TYR A 83 -11.62 -3.43 -0.06
C TYR A 83 -12.19 -2.71 -1.27
N VAL A 84 -12.36 -3.46 -2.35
CA VAL A 84 -13.07 -2.99 -3.54
C VAL A 84 -14.48 -3.55 -3.49
N ILE A 85 -15.46 -2.65 -3.59
CA ILE A 85 -16.88 -2.98 -3.57
C ILE A 85 -17.43 -2.69 -4.97
N LYS A 86 -18.12 -3.66 -5.55
CA LYS A 86 -18.82 -3.53 -6.83
C LYS A 86 -20.31 -3.80 -6.60
N GLU A 87 -21.16 -3.17 -7.39
CA GLU A 87 -22.60 -3.40 -7.31
C GLU A 87 -22.91 -4.90 -7.48
N ASN A 88 -23.78 -5.43 -6.62
CA ASN A 88 -24.21 -6.83 -6.62
C ASN A 88 -23.08 -7.87 -6.43
N GLN A 89 -21.92 -7.49 -5.90
CA GLN A 89 -20.82 -8.42 -5.59
C GLN A 89 -20.37 -8.27 -4.13
N GLN A 90 -19.82 -9.35 -3.57
CA GLN A 90 -19.18 -9.29 -2.25
C GLN A 90 -17.91 -8.43 -2.33
N PRO A 91 -17.59 -7.65 -1.29
CA PRO A 91 -16.33 -6.90 -1.22
C PRO A 91 -15.12 -7.82 -1.34
N VAL A 92 -14.18 -7.45 -2.19
CA VAL A 92 -12.94 -8.20 -2.37
C VAL A 92 -11.82 -7.47 -1.65
N LYS A 93 -11.08 -8.19 -0.80
CA LYS A 93 -9.92 -7.65 -0.08
C LYS A 93 -8.71 -7.63 -0.99
N TYR A 94 -8.00 -6.51 -0.98
CA TYR A 94 -6.70 -6.32 -1.60
C TYR A 94 -5.68 -6.01 -0.53
N VAL A 95 -4.44 -6.44 -0.75
CA VAL A 95 -3.29 -6.11 0.09
C VAL A 95 -2.18 -5.63 -0.84
N TYR A 96 -1.78 -4.39 -0.63
CA TYR A 96 -0.61 -3.80 -1.26
C TYR A 96 0.54 -3.79 -0.24
N LYS A 97 1.72 -4.23 -0.66
CA LYS A 97 2.95 -4.26 0.14
C LYS A 97 4.06 -3.59 -0.64
N LEU A 98 4.91 -2.87 0.09
CA LEU A 98 5.99 -2.09 -0.48
C LEU A 98 7.17 -2.05 0.47
N SER A 99 8.33 -2.49 -0.02
CA SER A 99 9.61 -2.47 0.66
C SER A 99 10.60 -1.68 -0.18
N LEU A 100 11.11 -0.57 0.36
CA LEU A 100 11.92 0.37 -0.42
C LEU A 100 13.00 1.06 0.41
N ALA A 101 14.05 1.51 -0.28
CA ALA A 101 15.10 2.37 0.23
C ALA A 101 15.16 3.63 -0.67
N ARG A 102 15.91 4.68 -0.28
CA ARG A 102 15.84 6.02 -0.93
C ARG A 102 15.98 6.00 -2.45
N MET A 103 16.75 5.04 -2.96
CA MET A 103 17.10 4.96 -4.38
C MET A 103 16.41 3.84 -5.13
N TYR A 104 15.83 2.86 -4.43
CA TYR A 104 15.32 1.65 -5.09
C TYR A 104 14.17 1.01 -4.33
N VAL A 105 13.29 0.39 -5.10
CA VAL A 105 12.24 -0.49 -4.58
C VAL A 105 12.82 -1.89 -4.51
N LEU A 106 12.87 -2.46 -3.31
CA LEU A 106 13.36 -3.82 -3.10
C LEU A 106 12.28 -4.83 -3.50
N GLN A 107 11.06 -4.60 -3.02
CA GLN A 107 9.91 -5.45 -3.30
C GLN A 107 8.63 -4.61 -3.34
N GLU A 108 7.72 -4.95 -4.23
CA GLU A 108 6.35 -4.44 -4.25
C GLU A 108 5.42 -5.56 -4.69
N GLU A 109 4.28 -5.69 -4.01
CA GLU A 109 3.31 -6.74 -4.30
C GLU A 109 1.91 -6.17 -4.17
N LEU A 110 1.05 -6.51 -5.13
CA LEU A 110 -0.39 -6.36 -4.99
C LEU A 110 -1.04 -7.74 -5.11
N CYS A 111 -1.75 -8.15 -4.08
CA CYS A 111 -2.54 -9.37 -4.09
C CYS A 111 -3.99 -9.11 -3.69
N TYR A 112 -4.89 -10.00 -4.08
CA TYR A 112 -6.30 -9.96 -3.74
C TYR A 112 -6.76 -11.31 -3.20
N TYR A 113 -7.86 -11.32 -2.44
CA TYR A 113 -8.38 -12.51 -1.79
C TYR A 113 -9.74 -12.88 -2.39
N PRO A 114 -9.78 -13.73 -3.43
CA PRO A 114 -11.05 -14.29 -3.94
C PRO A 114 -11.67 -15.29 -2.95
N GLY A 115 -10.86 -15.86 -2.05
CA GLY A 115 -11.26 -16.79 -0.99
C GLY A 115 -10.23 -16.77 0.14
N GLN A 116 -9.90 -17.94 0.72
CA GLN A 116 -8.87 -18.03 1.76
C GLN A 116 -7.44 -17.84 1.23
N GLN A 117 -7.17 -18.34 0.02
CA GLN A 117 -5.87 -18.20 -0.62
C GLN A 117 -5.80 -16.88 -1.40
N PRO A 118 -4.73 -16.08 -1.21
CA PRO A 118 -4.52 -14.88 -2.01
C PRO A 118 -4.08 -15.23 -3.43
N ALA A 119 -4.48 -14.40 -4.38
CA ALA A 119 -3.98 -14.39 -5.74
C ALA A 119 -3.18 -13.10 -5.97
N THR A 120 -1.94 -13.25 -6.44
CA THR A 120 -1.08 -12.10 -6.78
C THR A 120 -1.52 -11.49 -8.10
N ILE A 121 -1.65 -10.17 -8.14
CA ILE A 121 -1.91 -9.37 -9.35
C ILE A 121 -0.59 -9.06 -10.02
N PHE A 122 0.36 -8.52 -9.26
CA PHE A 122 1.72 -8.33 -9.72
C PHE A 122 2.68 -8.39 -8.54
N GLU A 123 3.93 -8.69 -8.87
CA GLU A 123 5.07 -8.62 -7.97
C GLU A 123 6.22 -7.93 -8.71
N ARG A 124 6.87 -6.98 -8.04
CA ARG A 124 8.12 -6.36 -8.48
C ARG A 124 9.23 -6.73 -7.50
N THR A 125 10.35 -7.19 -8.01
CA THR A 125 11.56 -7.52 -7.21
C THR A 125 12.79 -6.86 -7.81
N LEU A 126 13.71 -6.42 -6.96
CA LEU A 126 15.04 -5.99 -7.38
C LEU A 126 15.98 -7.20 -7.38
N GLU A 127 16.36 -7.65 -8.58
CA GLU A 127 17.30 -8.76 -8.77
C GLU A 127 18.57 -8.23 -9.44
N HIS A 128 19.72 -8.34 -8.77
CA HIS A 128 21.02 -7.88 -9.29
C HIS A 128 21.05 -6.41 -9.75
N GLY A 129 20.32 -5.53 -9.05
CA GLY A 129 20.21 -4.11 -9.41
C GLY A 129 19.25 -3.81 -10.57
N VAL A 130 18.54 -4.83 -11.07
CA VAL A 130 17.53 -4.70 -12.12
C VAL A 130 16.15 -4.96 -11.52
N SER A 131 15.22 -4.04 -11.74
CA SER A 131 13.83 -4.22 -11.34
C SER A 131 13.12 -5.18 -12.30
N SER A 132 12.61 -6.29 -11.80
CA SER A 132 11.81 -7.26 -12.55
C SER A 132 10.35 -7.20 -12.11
N ILE A 133 9.40 -7.33 -13.03
CA ILE A 133 7.95 -7.36 -12.74
C ILE A 133 7.36 -8.66 -13.25
N LYS A 134 6.68 -9.40 -12.38
CA LYS A 134 5.95 -10.64 -12.66
C LYS A 134 4.46 -10.37 -12.50
N LEU A 135 3.68 -10.64 -13.54
CA LEU A 135 2.23 -10.57 -13.47
C LEU A 135 1.65 -11.90 -12.98
N GLY A 136 0.58 -11.82 -12.19
CA GLY A 136 -0.18 -12.97 -11.74
C GLY A 136 -0.70 -13.81 -12.91
N ASN A 137 -0.74 -15.12 -12.74
CA ASN A 137 -1.23 -16.05 -13.75
C ASN A 137 -2.68 -15.77 -14.16
N GLU A 138 -3.48 -15.20 -13.26
CA GLU A 138 -4.89 -14.88 -13.50
C GLU A 138 -5.10 -13.66 -14.42
N LEU A 139 -4.05 -12.87 -14.67
CA LEU A 139 -4.07 -11.69 -15.55
C LEU A 139 -3.43 -11.96 -16.92
N LYS A 140 -3.00 -13.19 -17.18
CA LYS A 140 -2.63 -13.63 -18.52
C LYS A 140 -3.91 -13.75 -19.34
N LEU A 141 -4.45 -12.64 -19.85
CA LEU A 141 -5.34 -12.52 -21.02
C LEU A 141 -6.00 -11.13 -21.05
N ALA A 142 -5.39 -10.19 -21.77
CA ALA A 142 -6.09 -9.10 -22.47
C ALA A 142 -5.17 -8.49 -23.58
N VAL A 143 -4.39 -9.34 -24.26
CA VAL A 143 -3.78 -8.98 -25.54
C VAL A 143 -4.17 -10.08 -26.52
N GLN A 144 -5.33 -9.89 -27.15
CA GLN A 144 -5.72 -10.49 -28.42
C GLN A 144 -6.13 -9.35 -29.33
#